data_AF-A0A2T3N6H5-F1
#
_entry.id   AF-A0A2T3N6H5-F1
#
_cell.length_a   1.000
_cell.length_b   1.000
_cell.length_c   1.000
_cell.angle_alpha   90.00
_cell.angle_beta   90.00
_cell.angle_gamma   90.00
#
_symmetry.space_group_name_H-M   'P 1'
#
loop_
_entity.id
_entity.type
_entity.pdbx_description
1 polymer ?
#
loop_
_entity_poly.entity_id
_entity_poly.type
_entity_poly.pdbx_seq_one_letter_code
_entity_poly.pdbx_strand_id
1 'polypeptide(L)'
;MKKTHVGFNIPGQENVYIERFYNDEGTVAVNTILSCPDANWSYSMDILSEEEFELLTDRDVHQSDKEGIYIQHLGGEVIEYFTFY
;
A
#
# COMPACT_ATOMS: atom_id res chain seq x y z
N MET A 1 -2.85 -12.57 6.94
CA MET A 1 -2.31 -11.24 6.58
C MET A 1 -1.36 -11.43 5.41
N LYS A 2 -1.46 -10.55 4.39
CA LYS A 2 -0.50 -10.46 3.27
C LYS A 2 0.30 -9.17 3.42
N LYS A 3 1.61 -9.20 3.14
CA LYS A 3 2.51 -8.04 3.21
C LYS A 3 3.42 -8.03 1.98
N THR A 4 3.46 -6.91 1.27
CA THR A 4 4.25 -6.74 0.05
C THR A 4 5.05 -5.45 0.11
N HIS A 5 6.33 -5.50 -0.27
CA HIS A 5 7.19 -4.31 -0.41
C HIS A 5 6.82 -3.56 -1.68
N VAL A 6 6.43 -2.29 -1.55
CA VAL A 6 5.93 -1.49 -2.68
C VAL A 6 6.75 -0.25 -2.97
N GLY A 7 7.71 0.10 -2.10
CA GLY A 7 8.48 1.31 -2.30
C GLY A 7 9.35 1.71 -1.13
N PHE A 8 9.66 3.00 -1.08
CA PHE A 8 10.38 3.65 0.00
C PHE A 8 9.75 4.98 0.38
N ASN A 9 10.01 5.45 1.59
CA ASN A 9 9.67 6.81 1.98
C ASN A 9 10.79 7.81 1.63
N ILE A 10 10.41 9.08 1.58
CA ILE A 10 11.30 10.20 1.38
C ILE A 10 11.23 11.08 2.63
N PRO A 11 12.36 11.58 3.14
CA PRO A 11 13.73 11.37 2.66
C PRO A 11 14.42 10.12 3.24
N GLY A 12 13.77 9.39 4.16
CA GLY A 12 14.38 8.30 4.94
C GLY A 12 14.88 7.10 4.13
N GLN A 13 14.32 6.88 2.93
CA GLN A 13 14.61 5.70 2.09
C GLN A 13 14.34 4.36 2.80
N GLU A 14 13.48 4.39 3.82
CA GLU A 14 13.02 3.22 4.57
C GLU A 14 11.94 2.49 3.79
N ASN A 15 11.85 1.17 3.94
CA ASN A 15 10.97 0.34 3.14
C ASN A 15 9.49 0.59 3.47
N VAL A 16 8.70 0.81 2.42
CA VAL A 16 7.25 0.99 2.49
C VAL A 16 6.54 -0.26 1.99
N TYR A 17 5.55 -0.73 2.75
CA TYR A 17 4.81 -1.96 2.49
C TYR A 17 3.32 -1.70 2.38
N ILE A 18 2.64 -2.48 1.55
CA ILE A 18 1.18 -2.66 1.64
C ILE A 18 0.91 -3.92 2.45
N GLU A 19 0.05 -3.80 3.45
CA GLU A 19 -0.37 -4.91 4.30
C GLU A 19 -1.89 -5.06 4.27
N ARG A 20 -2.37 -6.26 3.94
CA ARG A 20 -3.80 -6.60 3.95
C ARG A 20 -4.12 -7.58 5.05
N PHE A 21 -5.12 -7.19 5.85
CA PHE A 21 -5.68 -7.98 6.93
C PHE A 21 -6.95 -8.67 6.47
N TYR A 22 -7.16 -9.87 6.98
CA TYR A 22 -8.34 -10.69 6.70
C TYR A 22 -9.07 -10.97 8.01
N ASN A 23 -10.35 -11.32 7.93
CA ASN A 23 -11.11 -11.85 9.07
C ASN A 23 -10.46 -13.13 9.64
N ASP A 24 -10.98 -13.61 10.78
CA ASP A 24 -10.43 -14.78 11.48
C ASP A 24 -10.42 -16.05 10.61
N GLU A 25 -11.32 -16.13 9.62
CA GLU A 25 -11.39 -17.24 8.66
C GLU A 25 -10.39 -17.10 7.50
N GLY A 26 -9.74 -15.95 7.35
CA GLY A 26 -8.80 -15.67 6.27
C GLY A 26 -9.44 -15.49 4.88
N THR A 27 -10.76 -15.29 4.82
CA THR A 27 -11.55 -15.32 3.58
C THR A 27 -11.94 -13.93 3.08
N VAL A 28 -12.15 -12.97 3.99
CA VAL A 28 -12.64 -11.63 3.67
C VAL A 28 -11.60 -10.60 4.10
N ALA A 29 -11.19 -9.72 3.18
CA ALA A 29 -10.34 -8.59 3.50
C ALA A 29 -11.10 -7.62 4.41
N VAL A 30 -10.51 -7.28 5.56
CA VAL A 30 -11.11 -6.38 6.56
C VAL A 30 -10.45 -5.02 6.60
N ASN A 31 -9.18 -4.94 6.20
CA ASN A 31 -8.45 -3.68 6.14
C ASN A 31 -7.22 -3.81 5.25
N THR A 32 -6.81 -2.71 4.62
CA THR A 32 -5.52 -2.58 3.95
C THR A 32 -4.82 -1.32 4.45
N ILE A 33 -3.53 -1.42 4.74
CA ILE A 33 -2.72 -0.29 5.21
C ILE A 33 -1.45 -0.16 4.36
N LEU A 34 -0.94 1.07 4.29
CA LEU A 34 0.42 1.35 3.88
C LEU A 34 1.27 1.54 5.15
N SER A 35 2.39 0.84 5.31
CA SER A 35 3.21 0.89 6.51
C SER A 35 4.70 1.12 6.21
N CYS A 36 5.37 1.82 7.12
CA CYS A 36 6.83 1.87 7.20
C CYS A 36 7.26 1.47 8.61
N PRO A 37 7.64 0.19 8.82
CA PRO A 37 8.00 -0.31 10.14
C PRO A 37 9.21 0.40 10.76
N ASP A 38 10.22 0.72 9.95
CA ASP A 38 11.46 1.34 10.43
C ASP A 38 11.25 2.76 10.94
N ALA A 39 10.30 3.49 10.34
CA ALA A 39 9.88 4.82 10.77
C ALA A 39 8.66 4.81 11.72
N ASN A 40 8.15 3.63 12.09
CA ASN A 40 7.06 3.43 13.03
C ASN A 40 5.76 4.19 12.70
N TRP A 41 5.32 4.15 11.43
CA TRP A 41 4.02 4.72 11.02
C TRP A 41 3.26 3.82 10.04
N SER A 42 1.94 4.05 9.95
CA SER A 42 1.05 3.43 8.97
C SER A 42 -0.12 4.33 8.60
N TYR A 43 -0.58 4.26 7.35
CA TYR A 43 -1.80 4.89 6.84
C TYR A 43 -2.85 3.83 6.51
N SER A 44 -4.10 4.05 6.92
CA SER A 44 -5.23 3.26 6.43
C SER A 44 -5.46 3.58 4.95
N MET A 45 -5.57 2.55 4.12
CA MET A 45 -6.07 2.67 2.75
C MET A 45 -7.52 2.20 2.65
N ASP A 46 -8.15 1.93 3.79
CA ASP A 46 -9.45 1.30 3.92
C ASP A 46 -9.51 -0.07 3.20
N ILE A 47 -10.71 -0.53 2.86
CA ILE A 47 -10.91 -1.80 2.16
C ILE A 47 -10.72 -1.56 0.66
N LEU A 48 -9.52 -1.84 0.17
CA LEU A 48 -9.27 -2.02 -1.27
C LEU A 48 -10.05 -3.23 -1.79
N SER A 49 -10.49 -3.18 -3.04
CA SER A 49 -10.97 -4.37 -3.77
C SER A 49 -9.83 -5.37 -4.01
N GLU A 50 -10.15 -6.62 -4.34
CA GLU A 50 -9.10 -7.62 -4.65
C GLU A 50 -8.25 -7.21 -5.85
N GLU A 51 -8.89 -6.67 -6.90
CA GLU A 51 -8.22 -6.19 -8.11
C GLU A 51 -7.25 -5.04 -7.82
N GLU A 52 -7.67 -4.03 -7.05
CA GLU A 52 -6.80 -2.91 -6.68
C GLU A 52 -5.57 -3.37 -5.91
N PHE A 53 -5.74 -4.29 -4.96
CA PHE A 53 -4.61 -4.78 -4.17
C PHE A 53 -3.65 -5.63 -4.98
N GLU A 54 -4.15 -6.51 -5.86
CA GLU A 54 -3.29 -7.29 -6.75
C GLU A 54 -2.52 -6.33 -7.68
N LEU A 55 -3.16 -5.30 -8.24
CA LEU A 55 -2.48 -4.26 -9.04
C LEU A 55 -1.39 -3.53 -8.24
N LEU A 56 -1.68 -3.09 -7.02
CA LEU A 56 -0.71 -2.37 -6.19
C LEU A 56 0.48 -3.25 -5.76
N THR A 57 0.27 -4.56 -5.63
CA THR A 57 1.30 -5.49 -5.16
C THR A 57 2.06 -6.20 -6.28
N ASP A 58 1.57 -6.14 -7.52
CA ASP A 58 2.25 -6.67 -8.69
C ASP A 58 3.40 -5.75 -9.13
N ARG A 59 4.62 -6.27 -9.17
CA ARG A 59 5.82 -5.50 -9.54
C ARG A 59 5.98 -5.34 -11.05
N ASP A 60 5.25 -6.10 -11.85
CA ASP A 60 5.29 -6.04 -13.31
C ASP A 60 4.32 -4.98 -13.87
N VAL A 61 3.38 -4.51 -13.05
CA VAL A 61 2.46 -3.41 -13.39
C VAL A 61 3.18 -2.07 -13.27
N HIS A 62 3.01 -1.20 -14.27
CA HIS A 62 3.67 0.10 -14.32
C HIS A 62 3.12 1.05 -13.24
N GLN A 63 3.99 1.83 -12.61
CA GLN A 63 3.61 2.70 -11.50
C GLN A 63 2.50 3.73 -11.84
N SER A 64 2.44 4.22 -13.08
CA SER A 64 1.36 5.12 -13.53
C SER A 64 -0.02 4.50 -13.44
N ASP A 65 -0.12 3.18 -13.57
CA ASP A 65 -1.39 2.44 -13.51
C ASP A 65 -1.83 2.24 -12.05
N LYS A 66 -0.89 2.35 -11.10
CA LYS A 66 -1.12 2.25 -9.65
C LYS A 66 -1.41 3.61 -9.01
N GLU A 67 -0.86 4.68 -9.58
CA GLU A 67 -0.90 6.03 -9.01
C GLU A 67 -2.33 6.50 -8.70
N GLY A 68 -3.28 6.24 -9.58
CA GLY A 68 -4.69 6.59 -9.36
C GLY A 68 -5.27 5.96 -8.10
N ILE A 69 -4.93 4.70 -7.82
CA ILE A 69 -5.39 3.97 -6.63
C ILE A 69 -4.74 4.58 -5.37
N TYR A 70 -3.44 4.86 -5.40
CA TYR A 70 -2.77 5.51 -4.28
C TYR A 70 -3.36 6.88 -3.97
N ILE A 71 -3.58 7.73 -4.98
CA ILE A 71 -4.20 9.05 -4.80
C ILE A 71 -5.61 8.93 -4.23
N GLN A 72 -6.42 7.99 -4.72
CA GLN A 72 -7.78 7.77 -4.26
C GLN A 72 -7.85 7.41 -2.78
N HIS A 73 -6.93 6.56 -2.29
CA HIS A 73 -6.99 5.99 -0.95
C HIS A 73 -6.12 6.71 0.09
N LEU A 74 -5.07 7.42 -0.32
CA LEU A 74 -4.16 8.13 0.57
C LEU A 74 -4.22 9.65 0.41
N GLY A 75 -4.65 10.13 -0.75
CA GLY A 75 -4.59 11.53 -1.13
C GLY A 75 -3.28 11.92 -1.82
N GLY A 76 -3.37 12.87 -2.76
CA GLY A 76 -2.23 13.31 -3.57
C GLY A 76 -1.05 13.83 -2.75
N GLU A 77 -1.32 14.64 -1.71
CA GLU A 77 -0.26 15.19 -0.85
C GLU A 77 0.50 14.11 -0.07
N VAL A 78 -0.16 13.01 0.27
CA VAL A 78 0.46 11.92 1.04
C VAL A 78 1.41 11.12 0.17
N ILE A 79 1.05 10.88 -1.10
CA ILE A 79 1.87 10.04 -1.99
C ILE A 79 3.19 10.71 -2.38
N GLU A 80 3.28 12.05 -2.31
CA GLU A 80 4.51 12.80 -2.59
C GLU A 80 5.66 12.47 -1.63
N TYR A 81 5.35 11.91 -0.46
CA TYR A 81 6.35 11.47 0.52
C TYR A 81 6.93 10.07 0.23
N PHE A 82 6.54 9.42 -0.87
CA PHE A 82 6.95 8.07 -1.19
C PHE A 82 7.49 7.92 -2.62
N THR A 83 8.30 6.89 -2.83
CA THR A 83 8.66 6.39 -4.15
C THR A 83 8.17 4.95 -4.24
N PHE A 84 7.29 4.67 -5.19
CA PHE A 84 6.70 3.34 -5.40
C PHE A 84 7.26 2.66 -6.65
N TYR A 85 7.17 1.33 -6.70
CA TYR A 85 7.59 0.50 -7.85
C TYR A 85 6.43 0.12 -8.76
#